data_AF-A0A495RAK2-F1
#
_entry.id   AF-A0A495RAK2-F1
#
_cell.length_a   1.000
_cell.length_b   1.000
_cell.length_c   1.000
_cell.angle_alpha   90.00
_cell.angle_beta   90.00
_cell.angle_gamma   90.00
#
_symmetry.space_group_name_H-M   'P 1'
#
loop_
_entity.id
_entity.type
_entity.pdbx_description
1 polymer ?
#
loop_
_entity_poly.entity_id
_entity_poly.type
_entity_poly.pdbx_seq_one_letter_code
_entity_poly.pdbx_strand_id
1 'polypeptide(L)'
;MSATATPSGEEEASKEERLKSFLAEKASDGEMYFKSKFIADEVGLSPKEIGALMVKLKDSASEINVEKWSYTSATTWRIEPA
;
A
#
# COMPACT_ATOMS: atom_id res chain seq x y z
N MET A 1 -5.60 -7.41 36.62
CA MET A 1 -5.13 -6.53 35.52
C MET A 1 -4.07 -7.29 34.75
N SER A 2 -4.15 -7.28 33.42
CA SER A 2 -3.05 -7.48 32.44
C SER A 2 -2.64 -8.89 31.97
N ALA A 3 -2.17 -8.88 30.70
CA ALA A 3 -1.59 -9.90 29.80
C ALA A 3 -2.61 -10.66 28.94
N THR A 4 -2.58 -10.70 27.59
CA THR A 4 -1.41 -10.80 26.68
C THR A 4 -1.76 -10.35 25.24
N ALA A 5 -0.85 -9.57 24.63
CA ALA A 5 -0.60 -9.25 23.21
C ALA A 5 -1.51 -9.80 22.09
N THR A 6 -2.09 -8.88 21.31
CA THR A 6 -2.31 -9.07 19.85
C THR A 6 -1.87 -7.80 19.10
N PRO A 7 -0.56 -7.52 18.97
CA PRO A 7 -0.08 -6.33 18.25
C PRO A 7 -0.14 -6.48 16.71
N SER A 8 -0.16 -7.69 16.15
CA SER A 8 0.01 -7.86 14.69
C SER A 8 -1.16 -7.35 13.86
N GLY A 9 -2.41 -7.47 14.34
CA GLY A 9 -3.58 -7.03 13.56
C GLY A 9 -3.75 -5.50 13.53
N GLU A 10 -3.45 -4.83 14.63
CA GLU A 10 -3.58 -3.37 14.74
C GLU A 10 -2.43 -2.65 14.04
N GLU A 11 -1.22 -3.21 14.11
CA GLU A 11 -0.09 -2.73 13.31
C GLU A 11 -0.33 -2.91 11.81
N GLU A 12 -0.89 -4.03 11.36
CA GLU A 12 -1.20 -4.25 9.94
C GLU A 12 -2.25 -3.27 9.40
N ALA A 13 -3.31 -3.00 10.17
CA ALA A 13 -4.31 -2.00 9.81
C ALA A 13 -3.69 -0.60 9.72
N SER A 14 -2.83 -0.24 10.68
CA SER A 14 -2.12 1.05 10.68
C SER A 14 -1.20 1.21 9.46
N LYS A 15 -0.50 0.14 9.06
CA LYS A 15 0.37 0.13 7.87
C LYS A 15 -0.43 0.23 6.57
N GLU A 16 -1.57 -0.47 6.49
CA GLU A 16 -2.49 -0.41 5.36
C GLU A 16 -3.02 1.01 5.15
N GLU A 17 -3.53 1.62 6.21
CA GLU A 17 -4.09 2.97 6.18
C GLU A 17 -3.01 4.00 5.80
N ARG A 18 -1.80 3.88 6.39
CA ARG A 18 -0.65 4.72 6.02
C ARG A 18 -0.31 4.60 4.53
N LEU A 19 -0.25 3.39 3.99
CA LEU A 19 0.04 3.17 2.57
C LEU A 19 -1.09 3.74 1.71
N LYS A 20 -2.35 3.47 2.06
CA LYS A 20 -3.52 3.94 1.33
C LYS A 20 -3.57 5.47 1.25
N SER A 21 -3.42 6.16 2.38
CA SER A 21 -3.40 7.63 2.42
C SER A 21 -2.27 8.19 1.57
N PHE A 22 -1.07 7.60 1.64
CA PHE A 22 0.07 8.00 0.81
C PHE A 22 -0.23 7.85 -0.69
N LEU A 23 -0.81 6.71 -1.10
CA LEU A 23 -1.14 6.45 -2.50
C LEU A 23 -2.27 7.37 -3.01
N ALA A 24 -3.31 7.58 -2.20
CA ALA A 24 -4.43 8.45 -2.53
C ALA A 24 -3.99 9.91 -2.66
N GLU A 25 -3.15 10.40 -1.74
CA GLU A 25 -2.59 11.75 -1.81
C GLU A 25 -1.71 11.93 -3.05
N LYS A 26 -0.85 10.95 -3.36
CA LYS A 26 0.00 11.05 -4.55
C LYS A 26 -0.79 10.90 -5.85
N ALA A 27 -1.81 10.04 -5.90
CA ALA A 27 -2.65 9.82 -7.08
C ALA A 27 -3.83 10.80 -7.18
N SER A 28 -3.92 11.82 -6.31
CA SER A 28 -5.02 12.78 -6.36
C SER A 28 -5.05 13.60 -7.65
N ASP A 29 -3.87 13.85 -8.23
CA ASP A 29 -3.72 14.62 -9.47
C ASP A 29 -3.86 13.76 -10.75
N GLY A 30 -4.07 12.46 -10.62
CA GLY A 30 -4.26 11.52 -11.73
C GLY A 30 -3.59 10.16 -11.52
N GLU A 31 -3.55 9.37 -12.59
CA GLU A 31 -2.94 8.04 -12.54
C GLU A 31 -1.43 8.12 -12.27
N MET A 32 -0.97 7.31 -11.32
CA MET A 32 0.42 7.26 -10.85
C MET A 32 0.93 5.82 -10.86
N TYR A 33 2.24 5.66 -11.04
CA TYR A 33 2.89 4.36 -11.03
C TYR A 33 3.93 4.27 -9.92
N PHE A 34 3.71 3.39 -8.95
CA PHE A 34 4.62 3.20 -7.82
C PHE A 34 5.34 1.86 -7.90
N LYS A 35 6.67 1.86 -7.80
CA LYS A 35 7.41 0.61 -7.59
C LYS A 35 7.50 0.32 -6.10
N SER A 36 7.18 -0.91 -5.69
CA SER A 36 7.15 -1.29 -4.27
C SER A 36 8.47 -1.00 -3.55
N LYS A 37 9.60 -1.14 -4.23
CA LYS A 37 10.92 -0.86 -3.66
C LYS A 37 11.22 0.61 -3.40
N PHE A 38 10.55 1.54 -4.09
CA PHE A 38 10.80 2.98 -3.93
C PHE A 38 9.92 3.59 -2.85
N ILE A 39 8.65 3.18 -2.80
CA ILE A 39 7.73 3.68 -1.79
C ILE A 39 7.93 3.02 -0.42
N ALA A 40 8.55 1.84 -0.37
CA ALA A 40 8.95 1.15 0.84
C ALA A 40 9.62 2.10 1.85
N ASP A 41 10.66 2.81 1.41
CA ASP A 41 11.41 3.73 2.27
C ASP A 41 10.60 4.97 2.67
N GLU A 42 9.69 5.45 1.80
CA GLU A 42 8.85 6.62 2.09
C GLU A 42 7.79 6.35 3.17
N VAL A 43 7.14 5.19 3.12
CA VAL A 43 6.14 4.79 4.13
C VAL A 43 6.74 3.97 5.27
N GLY A 44 8.05 3.74 5.28
CA GLY A 44 8.75 2.98 6.32
C GLY A 44 8.33 1.50 6.38
N LEU A 45 8.04 0.91 5.22
CA LEU A 45 7.64 -0.49 5.07
C LEU A 45 8.65 -1.23 4.21
N SER A 46 8.73 -2.56 4.35
CA SER A 46 9.52 -3.35 3.40
C SER A 46 8.83 -3.47 2.04
N PRO A 47 9.57 -3.63 0.92
CA PRO A 47 8.98 -3.86 -0.39
C PRO A 47 8.03 -5.08 -0.44
N LYS A 48 8.26 -6.06 0.44
CA LYS A 48 7.43 -7.25 0.60
C LYS A 48 6.10 -6.93 1.27
N GLU A 49 6.12 -6.14 2.35
CA GLU A 49 4.90 -5.66 3.02
C GLU A 49 4.07 -4.80 2.07
N ILE A 50 4.69 -3.88 1.33
CA ILE A 50 4.01 -3.10 0.29
C ILE A 50 3.29 -4.03 -0.69
N GLY A 51 3.97 -5.06 -1.20
CA GLY A 51 3.37 -6.00 -2.14
C GLY A 51 2.14 -6.71 -1.57
N ALA A 52 2.20 -7.14 -0.30
CA ALA A 52 1.06 -7.77 0.37
C ALA A 52 -0.10 -6.78 0.60
N LEU A 53 0.20 -5.57 1.07
CA LEU A 53 -0.78 -4.52 1.31
C LEU A 53 -1.43 -4.05 0.02
N MET A 54 -0.68 -3.92 -1.07
CA MET A 54 -1.23 -3.54 -2.39
C MET A 54 -2.25 -4.55 -2.90
N VAL A 55 -2.00 -5.85 -2.72
CA VAL A 55 -2.97 -6.90 -3.08
C VAL A 55 -4.25 -6.74 -2.25
N LYS A 56 -4.11 -6.45 -0.95
CA LYS A 56 -5.26 -6.24 -0.08
C LYS A 56 -6.03 -4.97 -0.45
N LEU A 57 -5.33 -3.85 -0.65
CA LEU A 57 -5.90 -2.57 -1.06
C LEU A 57 -6.61 -2.65 -2.41
N LYS A 58 -6.11 -3.46 -3.35
CA LYS A 58 -6.81 -3.72 -4.60
C LYS A 58 -8.23 -4.25 -4.40
N ASP A 59 -8.44 -5.10 -3.40
CA ASP A 59 -9.74 -5.71 -3.14
C ASP A 59 -10.56 -4.92 -2.10
N SER A 60 -9.90 -4.18 -1.19
CA SER A 60 -10.55 -3.47 -0.07
C SER A 60 -10.70 -1.96 -0.25
N ALA A 61 -9.88 -1.30 -1.07
CA ALA A 61 -9.89 0.15 -1.21
C ALA A 61 -10.95 0.58 -2.24
N SER A 62 -11.93 1.35 -1.78
CA SER A 62 -12.96 1.95 -2.64
C SER A 62 -12.61 3.39 -3.10
N GLU A 63 -11.58 3.99 -2.51
CA GLU A 63 -11.17 5.38 -2.80
C GLU A 63 -10.10 5.49 -3.90
N ILE A 64 -9.40 4.38 -4.16
CA ILE A 64 -8.36 4.28 -5.18
C ILE A 64 -8.48 2.94 -5.88
N ASN A 65 -8.25 2.90 -7.18
CA ASN A 65 -8.08 1.66 -7.93
C ASN A 65 -6.61 1.28 -7.94
N VAL A 66 -6.31 0.06 -7.49
CA VAL A 66 -4.95 -0.48 -7.41
C VAL A 66 -4.80 -1.61 -8.43
N GLU A 67 -3.95 -1.42 -9.44
CA GLU A 67 -3.70 -2.41 -10.47
C GLU A 67 -2.22 -2.83 -10.49
N LYS A 68 -1.98 -4.14 -10.61
CA LYS A 68 -0.62 -4.66 -10.75
C LYS A 68 -0.12 -4.43 -12.16
N TRP A 69 0.90 -3.57 -12.30
CA TRP A 69 1.53 -3.25 -13.58
C TRP A 69 2.97 -3.79 -13.62
N SER A 70 3.35 -4.53 -14.65
CA SER A 70 4.73 -5.04 -14.77
C SER A 70 5.26 -4.89 -16.18
N TYR A 71 6.24 -3.99 -16.34
CA TYR A 71 6.98 -3.81 -17.59
C TYR A 71 8.48 -4.10 -17.44
N THR A 72 9.00 -4.21 -16.21
CA THR A 72 10.43 -4.40 -15.90
C THR A 72 10.57 -5.33 -14.68
N SER A 73 11.82 -5.64 -14.27
CA SER A 73 12.16 -6.60 -13.20
C SER A 73 11.57 -6.32 -11.80
N ALA A 74 10.95 -5.16 -11.57
CA ALA A 74 10.33 -4.79 -10.29
C ALA A 74 8.81 -4.66 -10.41
N THR A 75 8.08 -5.10 -9.38
CA THR A 75 6.63 -4.94 -9.27
C THR A 75 6.26 -3.46 -9.21
N THR A 76 5.50 -3.01 -10.20
CA THR A 76 4.93 -1.66 -10.26
C THR A 76 3.43 -1.77 -10.01
N TRP A 77 2.87 -0.76 -9.37
CA TRP A 77 1.44 -0.66 -9.09
C TRP A 77 0.94 0.62 -9.74
N ARG A 78 -0.05 0.49 -10.60
CA ARG A 78 -0.79 1.61 -11.17
C ARG A 78 -1.89 1.96 -10.17
N ILE A 79 -1.91 3.20 -9.72
CA ILE A 79 -2.90 3.74 -8.81
C ILE A 79 -3.62 4.86 -9.53
N GLU A 80 -4.94 4.81 -9.51
CA GLU A 80 -5.77 5.89 -10.02
C GLU A 80 -6.86 6.22 -8.98
N PRO A 81 -7.28 7.48 -8.89
CA PRO A 81 -8.41 7.84 -8.04
C PRO A 81 -9.68 7.12 -8.54
N ALA A 82 -10.55 6.72 -7.61
CA ALA A 82 -11.82 6.07 -7.92
C ALA A 82 -12.86 7.01 -8.55
#